data_AF-A0A1I0HQJ4-F1
#
_entry.id   AF-A0A1I0HQJ4-F1
#
_cell.length_a   1.000
_cell.length_b   1.000
_cell.length_c   1.000
_cell.angle_alpha   90.00
_cell.angle_beta   90.00
_cell.angle_gamma   90.00
#
_symmetry.space_group_name_H-M   'P 1'
#
loop_
_entity.id
_entity.type
_entity.pdbx_description
1 polymer ?
#
loop_
_entity_poly.entity_id
_entity_poly.type
_entity_poly.pdbx_seq_one_letter_code
_entity_poly.pdbx_strand_id
1 'polypeptide(L)'
;MVDKELMKLAESMQQLYEQAFMFYFPIVEELCNRNDVSQKELEYELDGMLSFCQSEDILSLFKRLCRKFYKQYPETVASYIMTYKELYDE
;
A
#
# COMPACT_ATOMS: atom_id res chain seq x y z
N MET A 1 26.01 15.39 -16.13
CA MET A 1 26.48 14.67 -14.92
C MET A 1 25.31 14.66 -13.97
N VAL A 2 24.75 13.50 -13.62
CA VAL A 2 23.63 13.42 -12.67
C VAL A 2 24.14 13.89 -11.30
N ASP A 3 23.34 14.71 -10.63
CA ASP A 3 23.69 15.32 -9.34
C ASP A 3 23.87 14.22 -8.27
N LYS A 4 25.01 14.24 -7.56
CA LYS A 4 25.32 13.22 -6.54
C LYS A 4 24.36 13.25 -5.36
N GLU A 5 23.83 14.43 -5.02
CA GLU A 5 22.86 14.55 -3.94
C GLU A 5 21.49 14.01 -4.38
N LEU A 6 21.14 14.16 -5.67
CA LEU A 6 19.95 13.53 -6.23
C LEU A 6 20.04 12.00 -6.18
N MET A 7 21.21 11.41 -6.46
CA MET A 7 21.41 9.95 -6.36
C MET A 7 21.22 9.44 -4.93
N LYS A 8 21.84 10.10 -3.94
CA LYS A 8 21.69 9.72 -2.53
C LYS A 8 20.25 9.81 -2.05
N LEU A 9 19.51 10.82 -2.51
CA LEU A 9 18.09 10.95 -2.21
C LEU A 9 17.30 9.78 -2.80
N ALA A 10 17.55 9.43 -4.06
CA ALA A 10 16.90 8.29 -4.71
C ALA A 10 17.20 6.96 -3.98
N GLU A 11 18.46 6.74 -3.57
CA GLU A 11 18.85 5.55 -2.78
C GLU A 11 18.12 5.51 -1.42
N SER A 12 18.00 6.66 -0.75
CA SER A 12 17.29 6.75 0.53
C SER A 12 15.80 6.48 0.38
N MET A 13 15.18 6.94 -0.71
CA MET A 13 13.78 6.63 -1.04
C MET A 13 13.58 5.13 -1.30
N GLN A 14 14.50 4.50 -2.05
CA GLN A 14 14.44 3.07 -2.30
C GLN A 14 14.52 2.26 -0.99
N GLN A 15 15.45 2.60 -0.10
CA GLN A 15 15.55 1.96 1.21
C GLN A 15 14.29 2.14 2.06
N LEU A 16 13.64 3.31 1.97
CA LEU A 16 12.37 3.56 2.65
C LEU A 16 11.27 2.63 2.12
N TYR A 17 11.18 2.43 0.80
CA TYR A 17 10.21 1.52 0.21
C TYR A 17 10.46 0.05 0.59
N GLU A 18 11.71 -0.38 0.65
CA GLU A 18 12.08 -1.72 1.11
C GLU A 18 11.67 -1.95 2.58
N GLN A 19 11.88 -0.95 3.44
CA GLN A 19 11.46 -1.01 4.84
C GLN A 19 9.93 -1.03 4.97
N ALA A 20 9.21 -0.19 4.20
CA ALA A 20 7.77 -0.21 4.16
C ALA A 20 7.25 -1.59 3.72
N PHE A 21 7.88 -2.21 2.73
CA PHE A 21 7.47 -3.54 2.27
C PHE A 21 7.68 -4.59 3.36
N MET A 22 8.84 -4.62 4.00
CA MET A 22 9.10 -5.55 5.11
C MET A 22 8.15 -5.35 6.28
N PHE A 23 7.68 -4.12 6.53
CA PHE A 23 6.70 -3.81 7.55
C PHE A 23 5.28 -4.30 7.17
N TYR A 24 4.80 -3.95 5.97
CA TYR A 24 3.43 -4.24 5.56
C TYR A 24 3.20 -5.68 5.13
N PHE A 25 4.21 -6.37 4.60
CA PHE A 25 4.10 -7.76 4.16
C PHE A 25 3.49 -8.69 5.24
N PRO A 26 4.04 -8.79 6.47
CA PRO A 26 3.48 -9.66 7.50
C PRO A 26 2.07 -9.23 7.94
N ILE A 27 1.75 -7.94 7.91
CA ILE A 27 0.41 -7.41 8.25
C ILE A 27 -0.61 -7.87 7.19
N VAL A 28 -0.28 -7.72 5.91
CA VAL A 28 -1.15 -8.17 4.81
C VAL A 28 -1.36 -9.68 4.85
N GLU A 29 -0.30 -10.47 5.16
CA GLU A 29 -0.43 -11.91 5.38
C GLU A 29 -1.42 -12.22 6.52
N GLU A 30 -1.28 -11.55 7.67
CA GLU A 30 -2.11 -11.76 8.84
C GLU A 30 -3.60 -11.43 8.57
N LEU A 31 -3.86 -10.24 8.02
CA LEU A 31 -5.23 -9.83 7.68
C LEU A 31 -5.87 -10.73 6.63
N CYS A 32 -5.11 -11.17 5.62
CA CYS A 32 -5.67 -12.06 4.59
C CYS A 32 -6.10 -13.43 5.13
N ASN A 33 -5.46 -13.89 6.21
CA ASN A 33 -5.76 -15.17 6.85
C ASN A 33 -6.89 -15.08 7.89
N ARG A 34 -7.26 -13.86 8.30
CA ARG A 34 -8.39 -13.60 9.19
C ARG A 34 -9.69 -13.40 8.40
N ASN A 35 -10.80 -13.73 9.05
CA ASN A 35 -12.15 -13.53 8.51
C ASN A 35 -12.97 -12.50 9.32
N ASP A 36 -12.42 -12.02 10.44
CA ASP A 36 -13.04 -11.12 11.40
C ASP A 36 -12.39 -9.72 11.40
N VAL A 37 -11.65 -9.38 10.33
CA VAL A 37 -11.07 -8.05 10.14
C VAL A 37 -12.18 -7.02 10.03
N SER A 38 -12.10 -5.99 10.87
CA SER A 38 -13.07 -4.91 10.86
C SER A 38 -12.80 -3.92 9.73
N GLN A 39 -13.83 -3.19 9.28
CA GLN A 39 -13.65 -2.14 8.27
C GLN A 39 -12.61 -1.10 8.71
N LYS A 40 -12.63 -0.68 9.97
CA LYS A 40 -11.69 0.32 10.51
C LYS A 40 -10.24 -0.17 10.50
N GLU A 41 -10.03 -1.46 10.79
CA GLU A 41 -8.71 -2.08 10.73
C GLU A 41 -8.20 -2.13 9.28
N LEU A 42 -9.06 -2.50 8.33
CA LEU A 42 -8.74 -2.47 6.91
C LEU A 42 -8.41 -1.04 6.43
N GLU A 43 -9.22 -0.05 6.79
CA GLU A 43 -9.00 1.36 6.43
C GLU A 43 -7.66 1.86 6.96
N TYR A 44 -7.35 1.58 8.22
CA TYR A 44 -6.08 1.99 8.84
C TYR A 44 -4.86 1.47 8.06
N GLU A 45 -4.87 0.20 7.66
CA GLU A 45 -3.76 -0.36 6.87
C GLU A 45 -3.72 0.20 5.45
N LEU A 46 -4.88 0.34 4.78
CA LEU A 46 -4.93 0.89 3.43
C LEU A 46 -4.45 2.36 3.39
N ASP A 47 -4.83 3.19 4.36
CA ASP A 47 -4.37 4.58 4.50
C ASP A 47 -2.85 4.67 4.58
N GLY A 48 -2.24 3.82 5.42
CA GLY A 48 -0.79 3.77 5.59
C GLY A 48 -0.09 3.33 4.30
N MET A 49 -0.56 2.26 3.68
CA MET A 49 0.03 1.71 2.45
C MET A 49 -0.10 2.67 1.26
N LEU A 50 -1.20 3.43 1.17
CA LEU A 50 -1.47 4.35 0.07
C LEU A 50 -0.37 5.39 -0.10
N SER A 51 0.30 5.77 0.99
CA SER A 51 1.43 6.72 0.98
C SER A 51 2.68 6.20 0.27
N PHE A 52 2.77 4.89 0.02
CA PHE A 52 3.95 4.23 -0.56
C PHE A 52 3.62 3.49 -1.87
N CYS A 53 2.42 3.64 -2.41
CA CYS A 53 1.96 2.94 -3.62
C CYS A 53 2.66 3.36 -4.93
N GLN A 54 3.63 4.29 -4.90
CA GLN A 54 4.58 4.48 -6.02
C GLN A 54 5.43 3.22 -6.23
N SER A 55 5.71 2.49 -5.14
CA SER A 55 6.44 1.22 -5.18
C SER A 55 5.52 0.10 -5.66
N GLU A 56 5.92 -0.60 -6.71
CA GLU A 56 5.17 -1.74 -7.26
C GLU A 56 4.96 -2.84 -6.22
N ASP A 57 5.94 -3.06 -5.34
CA ASP A 57 5.88 -4.07 -4.29
C ASP A 57 4.80 -3.73 -3.26
N ILE A 58 4.73 -2.48 -2.81
CA ILE A 58 3.66 -2.01 -1.91
C ILE A 58 2.31 -2.06 -2.60
N LEU A 59 2.25 -1.61 -3.85
CA LEU A 59 1.02 -1.62 -4.64
C LEU A 59 0.47 -3.04 -4.79
N SER A 60 1.34 -4.05 -4.89
CA SER A 60 0.95 -5.46 -4.94
C SER A 60 0.24 -5.90 -3.65
N LEU A 61 0.75 -5.49 -2.49
CA LEU A 61 0.16 -5.77 -1.18
C LEU A 61 -1.18 -5.04 -1.01
N PHE A 62 -1.24 -3.76 -1.40
CA PHE A 62 -2.45 -2.95 -1.36
C PHE A 62 -3.56 -3.60 -2.19
N LYS A 63 -3.26 -3.96 -3.45
CA LYS A 63 -4.20 -4.65 -4.35
C LYS A 63 -4.66 -5.98 -3.77
N ARG A 64 -3.82 -6.70 -3.03
CA ARG A 64 -4.18 -7.97 -2.39
C ARG A 64 -5.21 -7.77 -1.28
N LEU A 65 -5.04 -6.79 -0.40
CA LEU A 65 -6.04 -6.44 0.62
C LEU A 65 -7.36 -6.01 -0.03
N CYS A 66 -7.30 -5.13 -1.04
CA CYS A 66 -8.48 -4.73 -1.80
C CYS A 66 -9.24 -5.94 -2.33
N ARG A 67 -8.57 -6.89 -3.01
CA ARG A 67 -9.21 -8.09 -3.56
C ARG A 67 -9.78 -9.00 -2.47
N LYS A 68 -9.07 -9.19 -1.36
CA LYS A 68 -9.51 -10.03 -0.24
C LYS A 68 -10.81 -9.49 0.36
N PHE A 69 -10.88 -8.18 0.60
CA PHE A 69 -11.98 -7.56 1.34
C PHE A 69 -13.05 -6.92 0.46
N TYR A 70 -12.89 -6.89 -0.86
CA TYR A 70 -13.88 -6.30 -1.78
C TYR A 70 -15.30 -6.83 -1.57
N LYS A 71 -15.46 -8.13 -1.28
CA LYS A 71 -16.79 -8.72 -1.04
C LYS A 71 -17.41 -8.26 0.28
N GLN A 72 -16.58 -7.97 1.28
CA GLN A 72 -17.01 -7.62 2.63
C GLN A 72 -17.27 -6.11 2.76
N TYR A 73 -16.40 -5.29 2.15
CA TYR A 73 -16.43 -3.83 2.21
C TYR A 73 -16.27 -3.22 0.81
N PRO A 74 -17.23 -3.45 -0.11
CA PRO A 74 -17.09 -3.04 -1.51
C PRO A 74 -16.95 -1.52 -1.68
N GLU A 75 -17.71 -0.73 -0.92
CA GLU A 75 -17.68 0.74 -0.99
C GLU A 75 -16.34 1.30 -0.50
N THR A 76 -15.86 0.84 0.65
CA THR A 76 -14.54 1.20 1.19
C THR A 76 -13.44 0.85 0.18
N VAL A 77 -13.39 -0.39 -0.29
CA VAL A 77 -12.35 -0.82 -1.24
C VAL A 77 -12.40 -0.01 -2.54
N ALA A 78 -13.60 0.25 -3.07
CA ALA A 78 -13.76 1.08 -4.27
C ALA A 78 -13.26 2.50 -4.05
N SER A 79 -13.53 3.10 -2.89
CA SER A 79 -13.03 4.43 -2.51
C SER A 79 -11.51 4.46 -2.53
N TYR A 80 -10.84 3.50 -1.89
CA TYR A 80 -9.36 3.46 -1.88
C TYR A 80 -8.75 3.22 -3.25
N ILE A 81 -9.38 2.40 -4.10
CA ILE A 81 -8.94 2.23 -5.50
C ILE A 81 -9.08 3.56 -6.26
N MET A 82 -10.14 4.33 -6.02
CA MET A 82 -10.31 5.64 -6.65
C MET A 82 -9.25 6.63 -6.15
N THR A 83 -9.01 6.70 -4.83
CA THR A 83 -7.97 7.57 -4.26
C THR A 83 -6.59 7.22 -4.81
N TYR A 84 -6.28 5.92 -4.97
CA TYR A 84 -5.04 5.50 -5.64
C TYR A 84 -4.98 6.05 -7.06
N LYS A 85 -6.05 5.91 -7.86
CA LYS A 85 -6.05 6.44 -9.23
C LYS A 85 -5.84 7.96 -9.26
N GLU A 86 -6.55 8.69 -8.42
CA GLU A 86 -6.43 10.16 -8.33
C GLU A 86 -5.01 10.63 -7.98
N LEU A 87 -4.28 9.85 -7.17
CA LEU A 87 -2.93 10.19 -6.74
C LEU A 87 -1.83 9.73 -7.70
N TYR A 88 -2.06 8.68 -8.48
CA TYR A 88 -0.99 7.93 -9.17
C TYR A 88 -1.25 7.66 -10.65
N ASP A 89 -2.50 7.56 -11.09
CA ASP A 89 -2.87 7.35 -12.48
C ASP A 89 -3.38 8.68 -13.10
N GLU A 90 -2.53 9.33 -13.90
CA GLU A 90 -2.95 10.35 -14.90
C GLU A 90 -3.11 9.72 -16.30
#